data_AF-A0A965PSH4-F1
#
_entry.id   AF-A0A965PSH4-F1
#
_cell.length_a   1.000
_cell.length_b   1.000
_cell.length_c   1.000
_cell.angle_alpha   90.00
_cell.angle_beta   90.00
_cell.angle_gamma   90.00
#
_symmetry.space_group_name_H-M   'P 1'
#
loop_
_entity.id
_entity.type
_entity.pdbx_description
1 polymer ?
#
loop_
_entity_poly.entity_id
_entity_poly.type
_entity_poly.pdbx_seq_one_letter_code
_entity_poly.pdbx_strand_id
1 'polypeptide(L)'
;MKPRYDFDKGKLISYDGEVIEFADTTLVEKYKDQVAELLDLFSYDYDEVLITDESKIADFGKKNINKKKLEKFKKKYKFSFTNSDTFSKIAERMYNYRPF
;
A
#
# COMPACT_ATOMS: atom_id res chain seq x y z
N MET A 1 0.60 -22.26 30.51
CA MET A 1 1.00 -23.01 29.29
C MET A 1 1.92 -22.11 28.45
N LYS A 2 2.75 -22.64 27.54
CA LYS A 2 3.52 -21.80 26.60
C LYS A 2 2.71 -21.64 25.30
N PRO A 3 2.83 -20.53 24.55
CA PRO A 3 2.21 -20.40 23.23
C PRO A 3 2.70 -21.55 22.37
N ARG A 4 1.80 -22.15 21.60
CA ARG A 4 2.11 -23.31 20.77
C ARG A 4 1.69 -23.05 19.34
N TYR A 5 2.51 -23.52 18.40
CA TYR A 5 2.15 -23.55 17.00
C TYR A 5 1.21 -24.73 16.76
N ASP A 6 0.02 -24.46 16.24
CA ASP A 6 -0.93 -25.48 15.82
C ASP A 6 -0.63 -25.87 14.37
N PHE A 7 -0.13 -27.08 14.18
CA PHE A 7 0.29 -27.58 12.86
C PHE A 7 -0.87 -27.95 11.94
N ASP A 8 -2.05 -28.24 12.48
CA ASP A 8 -3.24 -28.55 11.68
C ASP A 8 -3.87 -27.27 11.12
N LYS A 9 -3.78 -26.18 11.88
CA LYS A 9 -4.30 -24.85 11.49
C LYS A 9 -3.25 -23.93 10.87
N GLY A 10 -1.97 -24.27 10.98
CA GLY A 10 -0.85 -23.45 10.51
C GLY A 10 -0.77 -22.07 11.19
N LYS A 11 -1.24 -21.96 12.44
CA LYS A 11 -1.31 -20.69 13.18
C LYS A 11 -0.77 -20.83 14.60
N LEU A 12 -0.26 -19.74 15.17
CA LEU A 12 0.14 -19.66 16.57
C LEU A 12 -1.09 -19.51 17.47
N ILE A 13 -1.09 -20.19 18.60
CA ILE A 13 -2.18 -20.11 19.58
C ILE A 13 -1.66 -19.51 20.88
N SER A 14 -2.41 -18.55 21.41
CA SER A 14 -2.14 -17.78 22.62
C SER A 14 -2.28 -18.64 23.87
N TYR A 15 -1.94 -18.04 25.01
CA TYR A 15 -2.06 -18.68 26.32
C TYR A 15 -3.50 -19.11 26.64
N ASP A 16 -4.48 -18.40 26.10
CA ASP A 16 -5.91 -18.58 26.36
C ASP A 16 -6.61 -19.45 25.31
N GLY A 17 -5.84 -20.04 24.37
CA GLY A 17 -6.39 -20.88 23.32
C GLY A 17 -6.91 -20.11 22.10
N GLU A 18 -6.69 -18.79 22.05
CA GLU A 18 -7.07 -17.96 20.92
C GLU A 18 -5.99 -18.01 19.83
N VAL A 19 -6.41 -17.92 18.58
CA VAL A 19 -5.48 -17.81 17.46
C VAL A 19 -4.78 -16.46 17.55
N ILE A 20 -3.46 -16.47 17.66
CA ILE A 20 -2.64 -15.27 17.48
C ILE A 20 -2.59 -14.99 15.98
N GLU A 21 -3.39 -14.03 15.55
CA GLU A 21 -3.23 -13.41 14.26
C GLU A 21 -2.13 -12.35 14.40
N PHE A 22 -1.01 -12.58 13.74
CA PHE A 22 -0.08 -11.49 13.49
C PHE A 22 -0.82 -10.50 12.61
N ALA A 23 -0.78 -9.21 12.94
CA ALA A 23 -1.30 -8.18 12.04
C ALA A 23 -0.57 -8.36 10.71
N ASP A 24 -1.27 -8.91 9.71
CA ASP A 24 -0.74 -9.02 8.37
C ASP A 24 -0.30 -7.62 7.97
N THR A 25 0.99 -7.47 7.64
CA THR A 25 1.53 -6.21 7.14
C THR A 25 0.63 -5.78 6.00
N THR A 26 0.00 -4.62 6.15
CA THR A 26 -0.94 -4.13 5.13
C THR A 26 -0.20 -3.97 3.80
N LEU A 27 -0.90 -4.12 2.67
CA LEU A 27 -0.25 -3.97 1.36
C LEU A 27 0.39 -2.58 1.22
N VAL A 28 -0.21 -1.57 1.84
CA VAL A 28 0.33 -0.20 1.92
C VAL A 28 1.67 -0.17 2.67
N GLU A 29 1.79 -0.84 3.81
CA GLU A 29 3.07 -0.93 4.54
C GLU A 29 4.13 -1.71 3.75
N LYS A 30 3.71 -2.79 3.06
CA LYS A 30 4.60 -3.60 2.21
C LYS A 30 5.20 -2.78 1.06
N TYR A 31 4.45 -1.84 0.50
CA TYR A 31 4.86 -1.00 -0.61
C TYR A 31 5.07 0.47 -0.20
N LYS A 32 5.57 0.71 1.04
CA LYS A 32 5.72 2.06 1.63
C LYS A 32 6.39 3.05 0.67
N ASP A 33 7.51 2.69 0.05
CA ASP A 33 8.25 3.57 -0.86
C ASP A 33 7.42 3.96 -2.09
N GLN A 34 6.69 3.01 -2.67
CA GLN A 34 5.85 3.27 -3.84
C GLN A 34 4.60 4.09 -3.45
N VAL A 35 4.02 3.83 -2.27
CA VAL A 35 2.91 4.63 -1.74
C VAL A 35 3.36 6.07 -1.47
N ALA A 36 4.54 6.28 -0.88
CA ALA A 36 5.11 7.60 -0.66
C ALA A 36 5.33 8.36 -1.98
N GLU A 37 5.86 7.71 -3.02
CA GLU A 37 5.99 8.32 -4.35
C GLU A 37 4.63 8.69 -4.97
N LEU A 38 3.58 7.89 -4.74
CA LEU A 38 2.23 8.23 -5.16
C LEU A 38 1.64 9.42 -4.40
N LEU A 39 1.85 9.48 -3.08
CA LEU A 39 1.40 10.59 -2.24
C LEU A 39 2.08 11.91 -2.60
N ASP A 40 3.36 11.85 -2.97
CA ASP A 40 4.13 13.00 -3.42
C ASP A 40 3.50 13.66 -4.67
N LEU A 41 2.74 12.90 -5.48
CA LEU A 41 1.96 13.44 -6.59
C LEU A 41 0.87 14.42 -6.12
N PHE A 42 0.34 14.22 -4.92
CA PHE A 42 -0.71 15.04 -4.29
C PHE A 42 -0.14 16.02 -3.26
N SER A 43 1.18 16.05 -3.07
CA SER A 43 1.88 16.87 -2.06
C SER A 43 1.53 16.49 -0.62
N TYR A 44 1.32 15.20 -0.37
CA TYR A 44 1.19 14.65 0.97
C TYR A 44 2.43 13.85 1.35
N ASP A 45 2.75 13.82 2.64
CA ASP A 45 3.73 12.91 3.21
C ASP A 45 3.03 11.64 3.71
N TYR A 46 3.69 10.49 3.59
CA TYR A 46 3.19 9.21 4.07
C TYR A 46 2.98 9.21 5.58
N ASP A 47 3.91 9.82 6.34
CA ASP A 47 3.82 9.80 7.79
C ASP A 47 2.80 10.84 8.34
N GLU A 48 2.29 11.73 7.47
CA GLU A 48 1.29 12.76 7.84
C GLU A 48 -0.15 12.36 7.48
N VAL A 49 -0.36 11.27 6.72
CA VAL A 49 -1.70 10.86 6.27
C VAL A 49 -1.96 9.39 6.52
N LEU A 50 -3.16 9.10 7.05
CA LEU A 50 -3.63 7.73 7.18
C LEU A 50 -3.99 7.15 5.80
N ILE A 51 -3.24 6.13 5.36
CA ILE A 51 -3.54 5.34 4.17
C ILE A 51 -3.79 3.90 4.57
N THR A 52 -4.84 3.33 4.01
CA THR A 52 -5.19 1.91 4.14
C THR A 52 -5.22 1.25 2.77
N ASP A 53 -5.29 -0.08 2.74
CA ASP A 53 -5.33 -0.85 1.49
C ASP A 53 -6.53 -0.50 0.59
N GLU A 54 -7.58 0.07 1.19
CA GLU A 54 -8.81 0.51 0.52
C GLU A 54 -8.77 1.98 0.04
N SER A 55 -7.76 2.75 0.47
CA SER A 55 -7.63 4.17 0.10
C SER A 55 -7.47 4.33 -1.41
N LYS A 56 -8.32 5.17 -2.01
CA LYS A 56 -8.39 5.42 -3.45
C LYS A 56 -7.74 6.75 -3.79
N ILE A 57 -7.28 6.86 -5.04
CA ILE A 57 -6.80 8.12 -5.60
C ILE A 57 -7.87 9.24 -5.52
N ALA A 58 -9.16 8.89 -5.61
CA ALA A 58 -10.25 9.86 -5.47
C ALA A 58 -10.26 10.57 -4.10
N ASP A 59 -9.85 9.88 -3.04
CA ASP A 59 -9.94 10.37 -1.66
C ASP A 59 -8.99 11.57 -1.42
N PHE A 60 -7.94 11.67 -2.23
CA PHE A 60 -6.91 12.71 -2.15
C PHE A 60 -7.15 13.89 -3.11
N GLY A 61 -8.27 13.86 -3.84
CA GLY A 61 -8.78 14.96 -4.63
C GLY A 61 -8.01 15.25 -5.93
N LYS A 62 -8.72 15.14 -7.07
CA LYS A 62 -8.19 15.49 -8.41
C LYS A 62 -7.57 16.89 -8.51
N LYS A 63 -8.00 17.83 -7.66
CA LYS A 63 -7.58 19.24 -7.73
C LYS A 63 -6.15 19.47 -7.23
N ASN A 64 -5.62 18.56 -6.41
CA ASN A 64 -4.31 18.74 -5.76
C ASN A 64 -3.18 17.97 -6.45
N ILE A 65 -3.46 17.21 -7.53
CA ILE A 65 -2.42 16.47 -8.21
C ILE A 65 -1.47 17.40 -8.98
N ASN A 66 -0.19 17.28 -8.68
CA ASN A 66 0.87 18.03 -9.34
C ASN A 66 1.09 17.47 -10.76
N LYS A 67 0.61 18.21 -11.77
CA LYS A 67 0.69 17.81 -13.19
C LYS A 67 2.12 17.50 -13.66
N LYS A 68 3.12 18.24 -13.17
CA LYS A 68 4.52 18.01 -13.56
C LYS A 68 5.04 16.67 -13.01
N LYS A 69 4.70 16.34 -11.75
CA LYS A 69 5.07 15.06 -11.14
C LYS A 69 4.32 13.90 -11.80
N LEU A 70 3.04 14.09 -12.12
CA LEU A 70 2.24 13.10 -12.84
C LEU A 70 2.82 12.77 -14.23
N GLU A 71 3.28 13.77 -14.98
CA GLU A 71 3.95 13.54 -16.27
C GLU A 71 5.25 12.74 -16.12
N LYS A 72 6.06 13.04 -15.08
CA LYS A 72 7.27 12.26 -14.77
C LYS A 72 6.93 10.82 -14.38
N PHE A 73 5.91 10.63 -13.55
CA PHE A 73 5.41 9.31 -13.15
C PHE A 73 5.04 8.47 -14.38
N LYS A 74 4.22 9.02 -15.29
CA LYS A 74 3.81 8.33 -16.52
C LYS A 74 5.00 7.97 -17.41
N LYS A 75 6.01 8.84 -17.49
CA LYS A 75 7.25 8.54 -18.26
C LYS A 75 8.09 7.44 -17.60
N LYS A 76 8.22 7.46 -16.27
CA LYS A 76 8.99 6.48 -15.50
C LYS A 76 8.38 5.09 -15.59
N TYR A 77 7.08 4.96 -15.35
CA TYR A 77 6.40 3.67 -15.22
C TYR A 77 5.64 3.23 -16.47
N LYS A 78 5.52 4.08 -17.50
CA LYS A 78 4.83 3.79 -18.76
C LYS A 78 3.37 3.29 -18.60
N PHE A 79 2.72 3.60 -17.47
CA PHE A 79 1.29 3.33 -17.25
C PHE A 79 0.59 4.51 -16.57
N SER A 80 -0.74 4.48 -16.60
CA SER A 80 -1.63 5.45 -15.94
C SER A 80 -2.55 4.79 -14.92
N PHE A 81 -3.13 5.59 -14.04
CA PHE A 81 -4.12 5.16 -13.05
C PHE A 81 -5.37 6.05 -13.10
N THR A 82 -6.45 5.55 -12.51
CA THR A 82 -7.76 6.21 -12.43
C THR A 82 -8.10 6.52 -10.98
N ASN A 83 -9.15 7.32 -10.75
CA ASN A 83 -9.52 7.71 -9.38
C ASN A 83 -10.13 6.56 -8.57
N SER A 84 -10.60 5.51 -9.25
CA SER A 84 -11.12 4.30 -8.62
C SER A 84 -10.02 3.33 -8.20
N ASP A 85 -8.79 3.51 -8.70
CA ASP A 85 -7.67 2.66 -8.30
C ASP A 85 -7.23 2.99 -6.87
N THR A 86 -6.89 1.95 -6.12
CA THR A 86 -6.33 2.05 -4.77
C THR A 86 -4.83 2.30 -4.82
N PHE A 87 -4.29 2.93 -3.77
CA PHE A 87 -2.85 3.14 -3.63
C PHE A 87 -2.08 1.81 -3.66
N SER A 88 -2.54 0.81 -2.91
CA SER A 88 -1.97 -0.55 -2.84
C SER A 88 -1.79 -1.18 -4.22
N LYS A 89 -2.83 -1.14 -5.06
CA LYS A 89 -2.81 -1.72 -6.42
C LYS A 89 -1.82 -1.00 -7.34
N ILE A 90 -1.74 0.32 -7.24
CA ILE A 90 -0.81 1.10 -8.07
C ILE A 90 0.63 0.88 -7.59
N ALA A 91 0.84 0.89 -6.28
CA ALA A 91 2.13 0.70 -5.64
C ALA A 91 2.73 -0.68 -5.96
N GLU A 92 1.92 -1.73 -5.92
CA GLU A 92 2.32 -3.07 -6.38
C GLU A 92 2.75 -3.07 -7.85
N ARG A 93 2.01 -2.36 -8.71
CA ARG A 93 2.33 -2.25 -10.14
C ARG A 93 3.64 -1.51 -10.38
N MET A 94 3.94 -0.49 -9.57
CA MET A 94 5.21 0.22 -9.56
C MET A 94 6.36 -0.68 -9.09
N TYR A 95 6.15 -1.44 -8.02
CA TYR A 95 7.15 -2.37 -7.47
C TYR A 95 7.53 -3.45 -8.49
N ASN A 96 6.54 -3.97 -9.21
CA ASN A 96 6.76 -4.99 -10.24
C ASN A 96 7.23 -4.42 -11.59
N TYR A 97 7.33 -3.10 -11.75
CA TYR A 97 7.75 -2.48 -13.00
C TYR A 97 9.24 -2.68 -13.24
N ARG A 98 9.58 -3.38 -14.34
CA ARG A 98 10.96 -3.58 -14.79
C ARG A 98 11.16 -2.86 -16.13
N PRO A 99 11.92 -1.75 -16.16
CA PRO A 99 12.29 -1.12 -17.43
C PRO A 99 13.30 -2.02 -18.13
N PHE A 100 12.86 -2.68 -19.21
CA PHE A 100 13.74 -3.32 -20.18
C PHE A 100 14.34 -2.27 -21.12
#